data_AF-A0AB38ECB6-F1
#
_entry.id   AF-A0AB38ECB6-F1
#
_cell.length_a   1.000
_cell.length_b   1.000
_cell.length_c   1.000
_cell.angle_alpha   90.00
_cell.angle_beta   90.00
_cell.angle_gamma   90.00
#
_symmetry.space_group_name_H-M   'P 1'
#
loop_
_entity.id
_entity.type
_entity.pdbx_description
1 polymer ?
#
loop_
_entity_poly.entity_id
_entity_poly.type
_entity_poly.pdbx_seq_one_letter_code
_entity_poly.pdbx_strand_id
1 'polypeptide(L)'
;MRLPLAIKTVFLVFATTNCFADTLRSSPEGMHRSYAQNYKDLVLANCIANAYAYDVKVGIDAGSSATAMEDWANYDWEEGPDEIRALVKKYLARDYTNPLAESQIKGIKFDLLKCLDMYHSKELNALTKRVVTDPNHTYMQNIKKP
;
A
#
# COMPACT_ATOMS: atom_id res chain seq x y z
N MET A 1 -54.97 17.50 64.03
CA MET A 1 -54.14 16.71 63.10
C MET A 1 -53.80 17.56 61.89
N ARG A 2 -52.54 18.00 61.75
CA ARG A 2 -51.99 18.62 60.54
C ARG A 2 -50.67 17.91 60.26
N LEU A 3 -50.56 17.24 59.12
CA LEU A 3 -49.35 16.53 58.69
C LEU A 3 -48.58 17.47 57.76
N PRO A 4 -47.27 17.75 57.97
CA PRO A 4 -46.50 18.50 56.99
C PRO A 4 -45.96 17.55 55.92
N LEU A 5 -46.26 17.82 54.65
CA LEU A 5 -45.71 17.10 53.51
C LEU A 5 -44.32 17.67 53.20
N ALA A 6 -43.25 16.95 53.53
CA ALA A 6 -41.90 17.34 53.17
C ALA A 6 -41.60 16.91 51.72
N ILE A 7 -41.52 17.87 50.80
CA ILE A 7 -41.12 17.63 49.41
C ILE A 7 -39.59 17.46 49.37
N LYS A 8 -39.11 16.26 49.03
CA LYS A 8 -37.69 16.02 48.75
C LYS A 8 -37.42 16.21 47.26
N THR A 9 -36.78 17.32 46.90
CA THR A 9 -36.27 17.55 45.54
C THR A 9 -35.05 16.67 45.30
N VAL A 10 -35.15 15.74 44.36
CA VAL A 10 -34.03 14.89 43.91
C VAL A 10 -33.38 15.55 42.71
N PHE A 11 -32.11 15.95 42.84
CA PHE A 11 -31.29 16.41 41.71
C PHE A 11 -30.64 15.21 41.03
N LEU A 12 -30.99 14.95 39.76
CA LEU A 12 -30.29 13.98 38.91
C LEU A 12 -29.07 14.67 38.28
N VAL A 13 -27.87 14.28 38.73
CA VAL A 13 -26.61 14.70 38.09
C VAL A 13 -26.36 13.76 36.91
N PHE A 14 -26.52 14.26 35.68
CA PHE A 14 -26.10 13.56 34.48
C PHE A 14 -24.58 13.61 34.38
N ALA A 15 -23.90 12.52 34.73
CA ALA A 15 -22.50 12.33 34.41
C ALA A 15 -22.38 12.06 32.91
N THR A 16 -21.90 13.02 32.14
CA THR A 16 -21.54 12.81 30.73
C THR A 16 -20.26 11.96 30.69
N THR A 17 -20.41 10.65 30.49
CA THR A 17 -19.28 9.78 30.17
C THR A 17 -18.79 10.15 28.77
N ASN A 18 -17.67 10.87 28.67
CA ASN A 18 -16.92 11.00 27.43
C ASN A 18 -16.34 9.62 27.09
N CYS A 19 -17.12 8.79 26.40
CA CYS A 19 -16.57 7.63 25.71
C CYS A 19 -15.70 8.13 24.57
N PHE A 20 -14.37 8.14 24.76
CA PHE A 20 -13.46 8.11 23.64
C PHE A 20 -13.71 6.79 22.92
N ALA A 21 -14.29 6.86 21.72
CA ALA A 21 -14.31 5.70 20.83
C ALA A 21 -12.87 5.45 20.39
N ASP A 22 -12.20 4.47 21.01
CA ASP A 22 -10.96 3.90 20.48
C ASP A 22 -11.32 3.22 19.15
N THR A 23 -11.19 3.96 18.05
CA THR A 23 -11.19 3.33 16.72
C THR A 23 -9.96 2.45 16.66
N LEU A 24 -10.15 1.13 16.70
CA LEU A 24 -9.07 0.17 16.51
C LEU A 24 -8.33 0.55 15.21
N ARG A 25 -7.05 0.90 15.32
CA ARG A 25 -6.26 1.34 14.18
C ARG A 25 -6.16 0.19 13.17
N SER A 26 -6.62 0.41 11.94
CA SER A 26 -6.44 -0.58 10.87
C SER A 26 -4.95 -0.76 10.58
N SER A 27 -4.51 -2.02 10.49
CA SER A 27 -3.16 -2.38 10.04
C SER A 27 -3.13 -2.57 8.52
N PRO A 28 -1.97 -2.41 7.87
CA PRO A 28 -1.82 -2.78 6.46
C PRO A 28 -2.11 -4.27 6.23
N GLU A 29 -2.95 -4.57 5.23
CA GLU A 29 -3.26 -5.95 4.84
C GLU A 29 -2.11 -6.67 4.14
N GLY A 30 -1.07 -5.94 3.69
CA GLY A 30 0.09 -6.50 2.99
C GLY A 30 0.76 -7.62 3.78
N MET A 31 0.86 -7.50 5.10
CA MET A 31 1.45 -8.52 5.98
C MET A 31 0.71 -9.87 5.92
N HIS A 32 -0.57 -9.88 5.52
CA HIS A 32 -1.41 -11.06 5.38
C HIS A 32 -1.48 -11.61 3.95
N ARG A 33 -0.92 -10.90 2.96
CA ARG A 33 -0.83 -11.36 1.58
C ARG A 33 0.38 -12.28 1.41
N SER A 34 0.37 -13.06 0.33
CA SER A 34 1.49 -13.92 0.01
C SER A 34 2.73 -13.11 -0.39
N TYR A 35 3.91 -13.67 -0.16
CA TYR A 35 5.19 -13.10 -0.58
C TYR A 35 5.22 -12.77 -2.07
N ALA A 36 4.67 -13.64 -2.92
CA ALA A 36 4.57 -13.35 -4.35
C ALA A 36 3.69 -12.14 -4.65
N GLN A 37 2.58 -11.94 -3.92
CA GLN A 37 1.72 -10.78 -4.11
C GLN A 37 2.41 -9.50 -3.63
N ASN A 38 3.02 -9.54 -2.44
CA ASN A 38 3.76 -8.40 -1.90
C ASN A 38 4.97 -8.03 -2.77
N TYR A 39 5.63 -9.00 -3.40
CA TYR A 39 6.69 -8.71 -4.36
C TYR A 39 6.15 -7.98 -5.59
N LYS A 40 4.98 -8.36 -6.12
CA LYS A 40 4.36 -7.62 -7.23
C LYS A 40 3.95 -6.21 -6.82
N ASP A 41 3.41 -6.06 -5.61
CA ASP A 41 3.05 -4.76 -5.04
C ASP A 41 4.31 -3.88 -4.86
N LEU A 42 5.42 -4.46 -4.37
CA LEU A 42 6.73 -3.82 -4.24
C LEU A 42 7.24 -3.27 -5.59
N VAL A 43 7.14 -4.09 -6.64
CA VAL A 43 7.58 -3.69 -7.98
C VAL A 43 6.69 -2.58 -8.54
N LEU A 44 5.37 -2.64 -8.32
CA LEU A 44 4.43 -1.58 -8.69
C LEU A 44 4.75 -0.26 -7.96
N ALA A 45 4.98 -0.31 -6.65
CA ALA A 45 5.35 0.86 -5.85
C ALA A 45 6.66 1.50 -6.36
N ASN A 46 7.68 0.68 -6.67
CA ASN A 46 8.91 1.14 -7.32
C ASN A 46 8.65 1.80 -8.68
N CYS A 47 7.77 1.23 -9.50
CA CYS A 47 7.43 1.83 -10.79
C CYS A 47 6.78 3.21 -10.63
N ILE A 48 5.82 3.35 -9.71
CA ILE A 48 5.16 4.63 -9.43
C ILE A 48 6.16 5.65 -8.91
N ALA A 49 7.03 5.26 -7.97
CA ALA A 49 8.07 6.14 -7.44
C ALA A 49 9.02 6.66 -8.55
N ASN A 50 9.39 5.81 -9.50
CA ASN A 50 10.25 6.18 -10.63
C ASN A 50 9.51 7.00 -11.69
N ALA A 51 8.26 6.66 -11.99
CA ALA A 51 7.41 7.39 -12.94
C ALA A 51 7.22 8.86 -12.54
N TYR A 52 7.07 9.10 -11.24
CA TYR A 52 6.78 10.40 -10.65
C TYR A 52 7.94 10.95 -9.82
N ALA A 53 9.18 10.56 -10.11
CA ALA A 53 10.36 10.96 -9.34
C ALA A 53 10.59 12.48 -9.24
N TYR A 54 10.00 13.27 -10.14
CA TYR A 54 10.04 14.73 -10.11
C TYR A 54 9.01 15.35 -9.15
N ASP A 55 7.96 14.60 -8.77
CA ASP A 55 7.03 14.98 -7.71
C ASP A 55 7.53 14.38 -6.38
N VAL A 56 8.15 15.22 -5.57
CA VAL A 56 8.76 14.80 -4.30
C VAL A 56 7.75 14.12 -3.38
N LYS A 57 6.49 14.55 -3.35
CA LYS A 57 5.49 13.95 -2.45
C LYS A 57 5.11 12.56 -2.91
N VAL A 58 4.88 12.38 -4.21
CA VAL A 58 4.56 11.07 -4.79
C VAL A 58 5.77 10.13 -4.67
N GLY A 59 6.97 10.62 -4.97
CA GLY A 59 8.20 9.85 -4.85
C GLY A 59 8.46 9.37 -3.42
N ILE A 60 8.29 10.25 -2.41
CA ILE A 60 8.46 9.88 -0.99
C ILE A 60 7.41 8.85 -0.57
N ASP A 61 6.14 9.05 -0.91
CA ASP A 61 5.05 8.17 -0.47
C ASP A 61 5.15 6.78 -1.11
N ALA A 62 5.33 6.72 -2.43
CA ALA A 62 5.49 5.46 -3.15
C ALA A 62 6.80 4.75 -2.80
N GLY A 63 7.90 5.49 -2.63
CA GLY A 63 9.19 4.95 -2.20
C GLY A 63 9.14 4.37 -0.79
N SER A 64 8.50 5.08 0.16
CA SER A 64 8.32 4.57 1.53
C SER A 64 7.42 3.33 1.56
N SER A 65 6.38 3.30 0.71
CA SER A 65 5.52 2.13 0.54
C SER A 65 6.29 0.92 0.00
N ALA A 66 7.23 1.13 -0.93
CA ALA A 66 8.10 0.09 -1.43
C ALA A 66 8.98 -0.49 -0.30
N THR A 67 9.63 0.35 0.51
CA THR A 67 10.43 -0.11 1.66
C THR A 67 9.61 -0.93 2.67
N ALA A 68 8.35 -0.56 2.93
CA ALA A 68 7.50 -1.39 3.79
C ALA A 68 7.21 -2.78 3.19
N MET A 69 7.06 -2.87 1.87
CA MET A 69 6.80 -4.14 1.18
C MET A 69 8.04 -5.03 1.07
N GLU A 70 9.24 -4.45 1.06
CA GLU A 70 10.50 -5.19 1.09
C GLU A 70 10.57 -6.18 2.27
N ASP A 71 10.11 -5.75 3.45
CA ASP A 71 10.03 -6.59 4.65
C ASP A 71 9.04 -7.76 4.50
N TRP A 72 8.03 -7.60 3.63
CA TRP A 72 6.91 -8.53 3.51
C TRP A 72 6.93 -9.37 2.23
N ALA A 73 7.94 -9.22 1.37
CA ALA A 73 8.00 -9.85 0.06
C ALA A 73 8.93 -11.08 -0.02
N ASN A 74 9.81 -11.29 0.97
CA ASN A 74 10.73 -12.43 1.10
C ASN A 74 11.36 -12.87 -0.24
N TYR A 75 12.17 -12.01 -0.84
CA TYR A 75 12.82 -12.24 -2.13
C TYR A 75 14.34 -12.18 -2.01
N ASP A 76 15.03 -12.65 -3.04
CA ASP A 76 16.49 -12.59 -3.14
C ASP A 76 16.96 -11.13 -3.21
N TRP A 77 17.66 -10.68 -2.17
CA TRP A 77 18.15 -9.31 -2.04
C TRP A 77 19.40 -9.01 -2.88
N GLU A 78 20.13 -10.05 -3.33
CA GLU A 78 21.30 -9.89 -4.19
C GLU A 78 20.88 -9.70 -5.65
N GLU A 79 19.86 -10.43 -6.12
CA GLU A 79 19.35 -10.31 -7.49
C GLU A 79 18.19 -9.31 -7.63
N GLY A 80 17.25 -9.32 -6.67
CA GLY A 80 15.97 -8.66 -6.78
C GLY A 80 16.04 -7.17 -7.09
N PRO A 81 16.77 -6.33 -6.33
CA PRO A 81 16.77 -4.88 -6.54
C PRO A 81 17.20 -4.46 -7.96
N ASP A 82 18.18 -5.16 -8.54
CA ASP A 82 18.68 -4.90 -9.89
C ASP A 82 17.62 -5.29 -10.95
N GLU A 83 16.98 -6.44 -10.77
CA GLU A 83 15.93 -6.94 -11.65
C GLU A 83 14.67 -6.06 -11.62
N ILE A 84 14.28 -5.58 -10.43
CA ILE A 84 13.18 -4.62 -10.28
C ILE A 84 13.49 -3.34 -11.06
N ARG A 85 14.68 -2.76 -10.85
CA ARG A 85 15.11 -1.54 -11.56
C ARG A 85 15.13 -1.72 -13.07
N ALA A 86 15.61 -2.86 -13.56
CA ALA A 86 15.64 -3.18 -14.98
C ALA A 86 14.22 -3.29 -15.57
N LEU A 87 13.31 -3.99 -14.90
CA LEU A 87 11.93 -4.18 -15.35
C LEU A 87 11.15 -2.86 -15.36
N VAL A 88 11.27 -2.06 -14.30
CA VAL A 88 10.64 -0.73 -14.21
C VAL A 88 11.13 0.18 -15.35
N LYS A 89 12.45 0.27 -15.55
CA LYS A 89 13.03 1.06 -16.63
C LYS A 89 12.51 0.62 -18.01
N LYS A 90 12.43 -0.69 -18.25
CA LYS A 90 11.90 -1.25 -19.51
C LYS A 90 10.47 -0.79 -19.78
N TYR A 91 9.60 -0.80 -18.77
CA TYR A 91 8.19 -0.44 -18.94
C TYR A 91 7.98 1.07 -19.05
N LEU A 92 8.67 1.88 -18.25
CA LEU A 92 8.57 3.34 -18.31
C LEU A 92 9.09 3.92 -19.63
N ALA A 93 10.04 3.24 -20.28
CA ALA A 93 10.58 3.62 -21.59
C ALA A 93 9.65 3.34 -22.77
N ARG A 94 8.50 2.67 -22.57
CA ARG A 94 7.55 2.39 -23.65
C ARG A 94 6.90 3.69 -24.15
N ASP A 95 6.70 3.76 -25.46
CA ASP A 95 5.97 4.87 -26.10
C ASP A 95 4.46 4.55 -26.15
N TYR A 96 3.69 5.24 -25.30
CA TYR A 96 2.24 5.13 -25.22
C TYR A 96 1.56 6.38 -25.80
N THR A 97 2.25 7.14 -26.67
CA THR A 97 1.66 8.29 -27.35
C THR A 97 0.37 7.90 -28.06
N ASN A 98 -0.71 8.59 -27.69
CA ASN A 98 -2.01 8.43 -28.28
C ASN A 98 -2.46 9.78 -28.87
N PRO A 99 -2.53 9.94 -30.20
CA PRO A 99 -2.91 11.20 -30.83
C PRO A 99 -4.27 11.73 -30.37
N LEU A 100 -5.22 10.84 -30.05
CA LEU A 100 -6.53 11.24 -29.53
C LEU A 100 -6.41 11.82 -28.12
N ALA A 101 -5.59 11.22 -27.26
CA ALA A 101 -5.35 11.75 -25.92
C ALA A 101 -4.57 13.06 -25.96
N GLU A 102 -3.56 13.17 -26.83
CA GLU A 102 -2.76 14.40 -27.02
C GLU A 102 -3.61 15.60 -27.46
N SER A 103 -4.69 15.36 -28.22
CA SER A 103 -5.62 16.42 -28.59
C SER A 103 -6.45 16.97 -27.41
N GLN A 104 -6.54 16.21 -26.32
CA GLN A 104 -7.28 16.58 -25.10
C GLN A 104 -6.34 17.07 -23.99
N ILE A 105 -5.21 16.38 -23.79
CA ILE A 105 -4.21 16.67 -22.77
C ILE A 105 -2.83 16.53 -23.42
N LYS A 106 -2.18 17.67 -23.65
CA LYS A 106 -0.86 17.71 -24.30
C LYS A 106 0.23 17.16 -23.38
N GLY A 107 1.08 16.29 -23.92
CA GLY A 107 2.25 15.74 -23.23
C GLY A 107 1.93 14.66 -22.21
N ILE A 108 0.77 13.98 -22.34
CA ILE A 108 0.39 12.90 -21.44
C ILE A 108 1.23 11.64 -21.75
N LYS A 109 2.02 11.19 -20.77
CA LYS A 109 2.95 10.07 -20.95
C LYS A 109 2.37 8.70 -20.62
N PHE A 110 1.22 8.67 -19.93
CA PHE A 110 0.58 7.44 -19.43
C PHE A 110 1.47 6.59 -18.50
N ASP A 111 2.31 7.21 -17.68
CA ASP A 111 3.29 6.48 -16.85
C ASP A 111 2.63 5.53 -15.83
N LEU A 112 1.51 5.92 -15.20
CA LEU A 112 0.73 5.00 -14.36
C LEU A 112 0.22 3.78 -15.14
N LEU A 113 -0.25 3.97 -16.38
CA LEU A 113 -0.72 2.86 -17.22
C LEU A 113 0.43 1.90 -17.55
N LYS A 114 1.63 2.42 -17.82
CA LYS A 114 2.84 1.58 -18.00
C LYS A 114 3.15 0.77 -16.74
N CYS A 115 2.98 1.34 -15.55
CA CYS A 115 3.15 0.62 -14.30
C CYS A 115 2.08 -0.47 -14.08
N LEU A 116 0.83 -0.22 -14.47
CA LEU A 116 -0.23 -1.24 -14.44
C LEU A 116 0.05 -2.38 -15.43
N ASP A 117 0.51 -2.06 -16.65
CA ASP A 117 0.92 -3.07 -17.62
C ASP A 117 2.12 -3.90 -17.16
N MET A 118 3.06 -3.26 -16.46
CA MET A 118 4.18 -3.96 -15.81
C MET A 118 3.67 -4.91 -14.72
N TYR A 119 2.76 -4.44 -13.87
CA TYR A 119 2.18 -5.22 -12.78
C TYR A 119 1.45 -6.49 -13.28
N HIS A 120 0.78 -6.40 -14.43
CA HIS A 120 0.09 -7.53 -15.05
C HIS A 120 0.95 -8.33 -16.05
N SER A 121 2.24 -8.02 -16.17
CA SER A 121 3.10 -8.62 -17.18
C SER A 121 3.48 -10.07 -16.92
N LYS A 122 3.74 -10.81 -18.01
CA LYS A 122 4.34 -12.15 -17.94
C LYS A 122 5.76 -12.08 -17.40
N GLU A 123 6.49 -11.00 -17.71
CA GLU A 123 7.84 -10.74 -17.21
C GLU A 123 7.87 -10.58 -15.69
N LEU A 124 7.00 -9.76 -15.09
CA LEU A 124 6.92 -9.65 -13.63
C LEU A 124 6.52 -10.98 -13.01
N ASN A 125 5.59 -11.71 -13.62
CA ASN A 125 5.20 -13.02 -13.13
C ASN A 125 6.36 -14.04 -13.18
N ALA A 126 7.18 -14.02 -14.23
CA ALA A 126 8.37 -14.86 -14.34
C ALA A 126 9.44 -14.46 -13.33
N LEU A 127 9.68 -13.16 -13.17
CA LEU A 127 10.61 -12.63 -12.18
C LEU A 127 10.19 -13.05 -10.76
N THR A 128 8.92 -12.85 -10.40
CA THR A 128 8.36 -13.23 -9.10
C THR A 128 8.64 -14.71 -8.79
N LYS A 129 8.42 -15.60 -9.76
CA LYS A 129 8.67 -17.04 -9.59
C LYS A 129 10.16 -17.41 -9.42
N ARG A 130 11.06 -16.58 -9.95
CA ARG A 130 12.50 -16.81 -9.87
C ARG A 130 13.08 -16.33 -8.55
N VAL A 131 12.71 -15.14 -8.09
CA VAL A 131 13.41 -14.46 -6.98
C VAL A 131 12.68 -14.53 -5.64
N VAL A 132 11.38 -14.84 -5.61
CA VAL A 132 10.62 -14.92 -4.36
C VAL A 132 10.78 -16.30 -3.73
N THR A 133 11.18 -16.33 -2.46
CA THR A 133 11.27 -17.55 -1.66
C THR A 133 9.93 -17.84 -0.99
N ASP A 134 9.47 -19.09 -1.04
CA ASP A 134 8.17 -19.53 -0.48
C ASP A 134 6.99 -18.65 -0.92
N PRO A 135 6.72 -18.52 -2.23
CA PRO A 135 5.84 -17.49 -2.80
C PRO A 135 4.39 -17.49 -2.29
N ASN A 136 3.92 -18.60 -1.72
CA ASN A 136 2.57 -18.75 -1.18
C ASN A 136 2.48 -18.47 0.33
N HIS A 137 3.61 -18.28 1.00
CA HIS A 137 3.69 -17.97 2.43
C HIS A 137 3.47 -16.48 2.69
N THR A 138 3.16 -16.10 3.92
CA THR A 138 2.87 -14.72 4.32
C THR A 138 3.79 -14.28 5.46
N TYR A 139 4.00 -12.97 5.58
CA TYR A 139 4.86 -12.40 6.63
C TYR A 139 4.35 -12.77 8.03
N MET A 140 3.03 -12.67 8.25
CA MET A 140 2.40 -12.95 9.54
C MET A 140 2.54 -14.41 10.00
N GLN A 141 2.75 -15.35 9.09
CA GLN A 141 3.01 -16.75 9.47
C GLN A 141 4.41 -16.94 10.08
N ASN A 142 5.35 -16.02 9.83
CA ASN A 142 6.70 -16.07 10.40
C ASN A 142 6.80 -15.33 11.75
N ILE A 143 5.82 -14.51 12.10
CA ILE A 143 5.79 -13.85 13.40
C ILE A 143 5.33 -14.86 14.45
N LYS A 144 6.22 -15.22 15.38
CA LYS A 144 5.85 -16.01 16.56
C LYS A 144 4.80 -15.22 17.34
N LYS A 145 3.63 -15.83 17.56
CA LYS A 145 2.67 -15.30 18.53
C LYS A 145 3.31 -15.39 19.93
N PRO A 146 3.22 -14.33 20.75
CA PRO A 146 3.74 -14.34 22.11
C PRO A 146 3.10 -15.44 22.97
#